data_AF-A0A4Q5P2A6-F1
#
_entry.id   AF-A0A4Q5P2A6-F1
#
_cell.length_a   1.000
_cell.length_b   1.000
_cell.length_c   1.000
_cell.angle_alpha   90.00
_cell.angle_beta   90.00
_cell.angle_gamma   90.00
#
_symmetry.space_group_name_H-M   'P 1'
#
loop_
_entity.id
_entity.type
_entity.pdbx_description
1 polymer ?
#
loop_
_entity_poly.entity_id
_entity_poly.type
_entity_poly.pdbx_seq_one_letter_code
_entity_poly.pdbx_strand_id
1 'polypeptide(L)' 'MNDIEISDTGIAVMCDIARASGFDLDANKQAVVDHLIAQGLIAETGKHEPDPRYEVTQKGQRELDERGVGVNES' A
#
# COMPACT_ATOMS: atom_id res chain seq x y z
N MET A 1 -4.34 -21.38 5.47
CA MET A 1 -4.67 -20.05 4.93
C MET A 1 -3.43 -19.57 4.21
N ASN A 2 -3.54 -19.03 3.00
CA ASN A 2 -2.41 -18.40 2.34
C ASN A 2 -2.29 -16.99 2.92
N ASP A 3 -1.68 -16.90 4.10
CA ASP A 3 -1.28 -15.63 4.69
C ASP A 3 -0.37 -14.95 3.69
N ILE A 4 -0.86 -13.84 3.12
CA ILE A 4 -0.05 -13.01 2.25
C ILE A 4 1.03 -12.41 3.17
N GLU A 5 2.27 -12.89 3.06
CA GLU A 5 3.40 -12.27 3.77
C GLU A 5 3.70 -10.93 3.10
N ILE A 6 2.99 -9.89 3.55
CA ILE A 6 3.30 -8.50 3.23
C ILE A 6 4.54 -8.14 4.03
N SER A 7 5.62 -7.74 3.35
CA SER A 7 6.83 -7.27 4.00
C SER A 7 6.57 -5.97 4.78
N ASP A 8 7.41 -5.68 5.78
CA ASP A 8 7.34 -4.41 6.52
C ASP A 8 7.40 -3.19 5.58
N THR A 9 8.19 -3.28 4.51
CA THR A 9 8.23 -2.27 3.45
C THR A 9 6.88 -2.12 2.77
N GLY A 10 6.22 -3.24 2.41
CA GLY A 10 4.89 -3.22 1.80
C GLY A 10 3.83 -2.58 2.71
N ILE A 11 3.88 -2.88 4.00
CA ILE A 11 3.00 -2.25 5.00
C ILE A 11 3.25 -0.73 5.05
N ALA A 12 4.52 -0.30 5.10
CA ALA A 12 4.88 1.11 5.10
C ALA A 12 4.37 1.84 3.84
N VAL A 13 4.54 1.24 2.65
CA VAL A 13 4.00 1.79 1.38
C VAL A 13 2.49 1.94 1.44
N MET A 14 1.76 0.91 1.88
CA MET A 14 0.30 0.98 2.01
C MET A 14 -0.14 2.06 3.00
N CYS A 15 0.61 2.23 4.09
CA CYS A 15 0.41 3.29 5.07
C CYS A 15 0.61 4.69 4.50
N ASP A 16 1.66 4.90 3.71
CA ASP A 16 1.95 6.19 3.08
C ASP A 16 0.87 6.54 2.04
N ILE A 17 0.44 5.54 1.25
CA ILE A 17 -0.68 5.66 0.31
C ILE A 17 -1.97 6.01 1.06
N ALA A 18 -2.30 5.29 2.14
CA ALA A 18 -3.52 5.52 2.93
C ALA A 18 -3.56 6.92 3.58
N ARG A 19 -2.41 7.45 3.97
CA ARG A 19 -2.29 8.80 4.53
C ARG A 19 -2.34 9.90 3.47
N ALA A 20 -2.33 9.54 2.18
CA ALA A 20 -2.11 10.47 1.07
C ALA A 20 -0.86 11.35 1.25
N SER A 21 0.07 10.92 2.11
CA SER A 21 1.38 11.55 2.26
C SER A 21 2.18 11.06 1.06
N GLY A 22 2.32 11.91 0.04
CA GLY A 22 2.99 11.58 -1.21
C GLY A 22 4.18 10.65 -1.01
N PHE A 23 4.09 9.48 -1.62
CA PHE A 23 5.11 8.44 -1.51
C PHE A 23 6.04 8.54 -2.71
N ASP A 24 7.30 8.91 -2.46
CA ASP A 24 8.33 8.99 -3.50
C ASP A 24 8.66 7.58 -4.03
N LEU A 25 8.34 7.32 -5.29
CA LEU A 25 8.58 6.04 -5.96
C LEU A 25 10.01 5.97 -6.49
N ASP A 26 10.88 5.32 -5.73
CA ASP A 26 12.15 4.81 -6.23
C ASP A 26 12.00 3.42 -6.87
N ALA A 27 13.03 2.96 -7.58
CA ALA A 27 13.01 1.66 -8.28
C ALA A 27 12.79 0.45 -7.34
N ASN A 28 13.20 0.54 -6.08
CA ASN A 28 13.01 -0.51 -5.09
C ASN A 28 11.55 -0.55 -4.59
N LYS A 29 10.95 0.63 -4.42
CA LYS A 29 9.55 0.82 -4.05
C LYS A 29 8.60 0.45 -5.18
N GLN A 30 8.99 0.66 -6.44
CA GLN A 30 8.18 0.24 -7.59
C GLN A 30 7.92 -1.27 -7.59
N ALA A 31 8.95 -2.09 -7.31
CA ALA A 31 8.78 -3.54 -7.22
C ALA A 31 7.82 -3.95 -6.08
N VAL A 32 7.83 -3.22 -4.97
CA VAL A 32 6.90 -3.43 -3.85
C VAL A 32 5.48 -3.06 -4.28
N VAL A 33 5.29 -1.93 -4.93
CA VAL A 33 4.00 -1.49 -5.47
C VAL A 33 3.44 -2.51 -6.47
N ASP A 34 4.24 -2.98 -7.42
CA ASP A 34 3.84 -4.00 -8.39
C ASP A 34 3.39 -5.29 -7.69
N HIS A 35 4.09 -5.69 -6.63
CA HIS A 35 3.71 -6.85 -5.82
C HIS A 35 2.39 -6.64 -5.07
N LEU A 36 2.18 -5.47 -4.47
CA LEU A 36 0.94 -5.11 -3.78
C LEU A 36 -0.26 -5.03 -4.74
N ILE A 37 -0.06 -4.53 -5.97
CA ILE A 37 -1.07 -4.53 -7.04
C ILE A 37 -1.39 -5.97 -7.44
N ALA A 38 -0.38 -6.81 -7.67
CA ALA A 38 -0.57 -8.22 -8.02
C ALA A 38 -1.33 -9.00 -6.94
N GLN A 39 -1.16 -8.61 -5.67
CA GLN A 39 -1.91 -9.17 -4.54
C GLN A 39 -3.30 -8.55 -4.35
N GLY A 40 -3.65 -7.50 -5.10
CA GLY A 40 -4.91 -6.77 -5.02
C GLY A 40 -5.06 -5.93 -3.75
N LEU A 41 -3.95 -5.56 -3.11
CA LEU A 41 -3.92 -4.78 -1.86
C LEU A 41 -3.98 -3.28 -2.13
N ILE A 42 -3.45 -2.84 -3.26
CA ILE A 42 -3.56 -1.46 -3.75
C ILE A 42 -4.02 -1.48 -5.22
N ALA A 43 -4.53 -0.35 -5.70
CA ALA A 43 -4.91 -0.14 -7.09
C ALA A 43 -4.40 1.20 -7.61
N GLU A 44 -4.05 1.26 -8.90
CA GLU A 44 -3.78 2.52 -9.61
C GLU A 44 -5.10 3.24 -9.89
N THR A 45 -5.25 4.47 -9.41
CA THR A 45 -6.49 5.26 -9.53
C THR A 45 -6.35 6.49 -10.42
N GLY A 46 -5.13 6.75 -10.91
CA GLY A 46 -4.92 7.67 -12.03
C GLY A 46 -3.45 7.86 -12.38
N LYS A 47 -3.17 8.07 -13.67
CA LYS A 47 -1.87 8.56 -14.15
C LYS A 47 -1.94 10.07 -14.24
N HIS A 48 -1.73 10.76 -13.12
CA HIS A 48 -1.42 12.18 -13.17
C HIS A 48 0.08 12.33 -13.07
N GLU A 49 0.75 12.46 -14.22
CA GLU A 49 2.17 12.83 -14.21
C GLU A 49 2.37 14.09 -13.35
N PRO A 50 3.41 14.13 -12.51
CA PRO A 50 4.53 13.19 -12.44
C PRO A 50 4.34 11.95 -11.54
N ASP A 51 3.24 11.81 -10.78
CA ASP A 51 3.08 10.76 -9.77
C ASP A 51 1.84 9.88 -9.99
N PRO A 52 2.01 8.55 -10.21
CA PRO A 52 0.87 7.63 -10.25
C PRO A 52 0.14 7.67 -8.91
N ARG A 53 -1.17 7.92 -8.97
CA ARG A 53 -2.03 7.86 -7.78
C ARG A 53 -2.37 6.41 -7.52
N TYR A 54 -2.00 5.93 -6.34
CA TYR A 54 -2.42 4.64 -5.81
C TYR A 54 -3.45 4.86 -4.71
N GLU A 55 -4.35 3.90 -4.56
CA GLU A 55 -5.24 3.83 -3.40
C GLU A 55 -5.20 2.42 -2.81
N VAL A 56 -5.29 2.32 -1.49
CA VAL A 56 -5.41 1.05 -0.79
C VAL A 56 -6.81 0.49 -1.06
N THR A 57 -6.89 -0.76 -1.50
CA THR A 57 -8.18 -1.43 -1.72
C THR A 57 -8.82 -1.81 -0.39
N GLN A 58 -10.11 -2.17 -0.40
CA GLN A 58 -10.76 -2.71 0.80
C GLN A 58 -10.03 -3.95 1.36
N LYS A 59 -9.43 -4.77 0.48
CA LYS A 59 -8.61 -5.91 0.88
C LYS A 59 -7.35 -5.44 1.60
N GLY A 60 -6.63 -4.48 1.01
CA GLY A 60 -5.43 -3.90 1.63
C GLY A 60 -5.71 -3.28 3.00
N GLN A 61 -6.83 -2.57 3.15
CA GLN A 61 -7.20 -1.97 4.42
C GLN A 61 -7.44 -3.04 5.49
N ARG A 62 -8.15 -4.12 5.15
CA ARG A 62 -8.37 -5.24 6.07
C ARG A 62 -7.06 -5.88 6.52
N GLU A 63 -6.10 -6.04 5.61
CA GLU A 63 -4.78 -6.59 5.95
C GLU A 63 -3.98 -5.67 6.88
N LEU A 64 -4.10 -4.34 6.75
CA LEU A 64 -3.52 -3.38 7.68
C LEU A 64 -4.17 -3.46 9.06
N ASP A 65 -5.51 -3.54 9.09
CA ASP A 65 -6.29 -3.61 10.33
C ASP A 65 -5.98 -4.90 11.10
N GLU A 66 -5.88 -6.05 10.41
CA GLU A 66 -5.56 -7.35 11.01
C GLU A 66 -4.15 -7.40 11.62
N ARG A 67 -3.22 -6.61 11.10
CA ARG A 67 -1.87 -6.47 11.64
C ARG A 67 -1.76 -5.44 12.77
N GLY A 68 -2.86 -4.79 13.15
CA GLY A 68 -2.86 -3.72 14.15
C GLY A 68 -2.19 -2.43 13.66
N VAL A 69 -2.00 -2.29 12.34
CA VAL A 69 -1.53 -1.06 11.69
C VAL A 69 -2.72 -0.15 11.43
N GLY A 70 -3.55 -0.01 12.47
CA GLY A 70 -4.64 0.94 12.57
C GLY A 70 -4.19 2.08 13.47
N VAL A 71 -4.53 3.29 13.07
CA VAL A 71 -4.27 4.56 13.75
C VAL A 71 -4.75 4.51 15.20
N ASN A 72 -3.96 3.95 16.12
CA ASN A 72 -4.26 3.98 17.53
C ASN A 72 -3.55 5.19 18.16
N GLU A 73 -3.98 6.37 17.75
CA GLU A 73 -3.85 7.57 18.56
C GLU A 73 -5.19 7.72 19.30
N SER A 74 -5.20 7.25 20.56
CA SER A 74 -6.21 7.66 21.55
C SER A 74 -5.86 9.01 22.15
#